data_AF-A0A2M8NVQ7-F1
#
_entry.id   AF-A0A2M8NVQ7-F1
#
_cell.length_a   1.000
_cell.length_b   1.000
_cell.length_c   1.000
_cell.angle_alpha   90.00
_cell.angle_beta   90.00
_cell.angle_gamma   90.00
#
_symmetry.space_group_name_H-M   'P 1'
#
loop_
_entity.id
_entity.type
_entity.pdbx_description
1 polymer ?
#
loop_
_entity_poly.entity_id
_entity_poly.type
_entity_poly.pdbx_seq_one_letter_code
_entity_poly.pdbx_strand_id
1 'polypeptide(L)' 'MQLGPTELLLILFIVMLLFGVGRISKVGSELGSAVANFRKGLNDGKTPPAGEEKEKNN' A
#
# COMPACT_ATOMS: atom_id res chain seq x y z
N MET A 1 -3.49 -29.54 12.43
CA MET A 1 -4.52 -28.87 11.59
C MET A 1 -3.93 -27.54 11.16
N GLN A 2 -3.59 -27.40 9.87
CA GLN A 2 -3.06 -26.13 9.35
C GLN A 2 -4.25 -25.23 9.05
N LEU A 3 -4.21 -23.99 9.54
CA LEU A 3 -5.18 -22.97 9.16
C LEU A 3 -5.02 -22.75 7.66
N GLY A 4 -6.02 -23.16 6.89
CA GLY A 4 -6.02 -23.00 5.45
C GLY A 4 -6.32 -21.55 5.05
N PRO A 5 -6.12 -21.21 3.77
CA PRO A 5 -6.52 -19.93 3.21
C PRO A 5 -8.02 -19.63 3.45
N THR A 6 -8.85 -20.67 3.51
CA THR A 6 -10.29 -20.59 3.75
C THR A 6 -10.62 -20.10 5.16
N GLU A 7 -9.99 -20.67 6.20
CA GLU A 7 -10.18 -20.24 7.59
C GLU A 7 -9.69 -18.81 7.80
N LEU A 8 -8.54 -18.45 7.20
CA LEU A 8 -8.01 -17.08 7.27
C LEU A 8 -8.98 -16.06 6.67
N LEU A 9 -9.60 -16.40 5.53
CA LEU A 9 -10.57 -15.54 4.85
C LEU A 9 -11.85 -15.35 5.70
N LEU A 10 -12.32 -16.41 6.37
CA LEU A 10 -13.46 -16.33 7.28
C LEU A 10 -13.17 -15.44 8.51
N ILE A 11 -11.98 -15.57 9.09
CA ILE A 11 -11.53 -14.69 10.19
C ILE A 11 -11.43 -13.23 9.71
N LEU A 12 -10.84 -13.00 8.54
CA LEU A 12 -10.73 -11.67 7.94
C LEU A 12 -12.11 -11.05 7.72
N PHE A 13 -13.08 -11.85 7.29
CA PHE A 13 -14.45 -11.39 7.10
C PHE A 13 -15.09 -10.94 8.42
N ILE A 14 -14.93 -11.70 9.50
CA ILE A 14 -15.41 -11.32 10.83
C ILE A 14 -14.76 -10.03 11.32
N VAL A 15 -13.43 -9.90 11.18
CA VAL A 15 -12.70 -8.68 11.53
C VAL A 15 -13.24 -7.49 10.73
N MET A 16 -13.51 -7.67 9.44
CA MET A 16 -14.06 -6.62 8.59
C MET A 16 -15.49 -6.20 8.99
N LEU A 17 -16.30 -7.12 9.52
CA LEU A 17 -17.62 -6.79 10.08
C LEU A 17 -17.51 -6.03 11.42
N LEU A 18 -16.56 -6.40 12.29
CA LEU A 18 -16.36 -5.74 13.59
C LEU A 18 -15.83 -4.31 13.46
N PHE A 19 -14.80 -4.13 12.63
CA PHE A 19 -14.16 -2.82 12.42
C PHE A 19 -14.83 -1.99 11.33
N GLY A 20 -15.57 -2.64 10.42
CA GLY A 20 -16.19 -2.02 9.27
C GLY A 20 -15.20 -1.75 8.12
N VAL A 21 -15.69 -1.84 6.88
CA VAL A 21 -14.88 -1.60 5.66
C VAL A 21 -14.31 -0.18 5.58
N GLY A 22 -15.01 0.83 6.14
CA GLY A 22 -14.58 2.23 6.10
C GLY A 22 -13.35 2.52 6.96
N ARG A 23 -13.27 1.93 8.16
CA ARG A 23 -12.11 2.11 9.06
C ARG A 23 -10.88 1.40 8.50
N ILE A 24 -11.05 0.18 8.01
CA ILE A 24 -9.97 -0.59 7.36
C ILE A 24 -9.45 0.14 6.11
N SER A 25 -10.34 0.66 5.26
CA SER A 25 -9.94 1.39 4.04
C SER A 25 -9.19 2.68 4.35
N LYS A 26 -9.61 3.42 5.38
CA LYS A 26 -8.94 4.66 5.81
C LYS A 26 -7.51 4.37 6.29
N VAL A 27 -7.35 3.42 7.20
CA VAL A 27 -6.03 3.01 7.73
C VAL A 27 -5.17 2.40 6.62
N GLY A 28 -5.76 1.57 5.74
CA GLY A 28 -5.08 0.99 4.60
C GLY A 28 -4.58 2.02 3.59
N SER A 29 -5.35 3.10 3.36
CA SER A 29 -4.94 4.19 2.46
C SER A 29 -3.77 4.99 3.03
N GLU A 30 -3.80 5.28 4.33
CA GLU A 30 -2.71 5.99 5.03
C GLU A 30 -1.43 5.16 5.04
N LEU A 31 -1.52 3.86 5.41
CA LEU A 31 -0.39 2.94 5.38
C LEU A 31 0.12 2.67 3.96
N GLY A 32 -0.78 2.53 2.99
CA GLY A 32 -0.44 2.28 1.59
C GLY A 32 0.34 3.45 0.99
N SER A 33 -0.05 4.69 1.30
CA SER A 33 0.66 5.89 0.87
C SER A 33 2.07 5.97 1.50
N ALA A 34 2.19 5.64 2.79
CA ALA A 34 3.48 5.59 3.47
C ALA A 34 4.40 4.51 2.87
N VAL A 35 3.89 3.31 2.62
CA VAL A 35 4.64 2.21 1.99
C VAL A 35 5.01 2.57 0.55
N ALA A 36 4.13 3.21 -0.22
CA ALA A 36 4.40 3.64 -1.59
C ALA A 36 5.56 4.65 -1.62
N ASN A 37 5.56 5.65 -0.75
CA ASN A 37 6.64 6.62 -0.62
C ASN A 37 7.95 5.97 -0.14
N PHE A 38 7.87 5.02 0.79
CA PHE A 38 9.02 4.26 1.26
C PHE A 38 9.66 3.43 0.13
N ARG A 39 8.83 2.73 -0.66
CA ARG A 39 9.29 1.99 -1.85
C ARG A 39 9.91 2.92 -2.90
N LYS A 40 9.31 4.10 -3.11
CA LYS A 40 9.85 5.10 -4.03
C LYS A 40 11.23 5.58 -3.57
N GLY A 41 11.40 5.96 -2.30
CA GLY A 41 12.69 6.36 -1.75
C GLY A 41 13.77 5.27 -1.82
N LEU A 42 13.40 4.00 -1.61
CA LEU A 42 14.32 2.86 -1.77
C LEU A 42 14.75 2.63 -3.24
N ASN A 43 13.88 2.94 -4.21
CA ASN A 43 14.17 2.80 -5.63
C ASN A 43 14.92 4.02 -6.19
N ASP A 44 14.59 5.23 -5.73
CA ASP A 44 15.28 6.47 -6.09
C ASP A 44 16.74 6.47 -5.57
N GLY A 45 17.03 5.72 -4.50
CA GLY A 45 18.41 5.48 -4.04
C GLY A 45 19.25 4.56 -4.94
N LYS A 46 18.66 3.91 -5.94
CA LYS A 46 19.35 3.02 -6.91
C LYS A 46 19.45 3.57 -8.33
N THR A 47 18.82 4.71 -8.61
CA THR A 47 18.87 5.38 -9.91
C THR A 47 19.50 6.76 -9.70
N PRO A 48 20.65 7.08 -10.34
CA PRO A 48 21.13 8.46 -10.36
C PRO A 48 20.04 9.35 -10.95
N PRO A 49 19.91 10.61 -10.53
CA PRO A 49 18.77 11.45 -10.87
C PRO A 49 18.62 11.51 -12.39
N ALA A 50 17.62 10.80 -12.92
CA ALA A 50 17.17 11.03 -14.27
C ALA A 50 16.49 12.40 -14.24
N GLY A 51 17.18 13.35 -14.86
CA GLY A 51 16.88 14.76 -14.82
C GLY A 51 15.41 15.07 -15.05
N GLU A 52 14.97 16.08 -14.34
CA GLU A 52 13.86 16.92 -14.71
C GLU A 52 14.17 17.59 -16.06
N GLU A 53 13.93 16.88 -17.17
CA GLU A 53 13.67 17.54 -18.46
C GLU A 53 12.16 17.74 -18.60
N LYS A 54 11.66 18.76 -17.91
CA LYS A 54 10.61 19.60 -18.49
C LYS A 54 11.26 20.83 -19.07
N GLU A 55 11.92 20.61 -20.20
CA GLU A 55 12.31 21.67 -21.12
C GLU A 55 11.06 22.30 -21.73
N LYS A 56 11.11 23.63 -21.76
CA LYS A 56 10.11 24.58 -22.21
C LYS A 56 10.29 24.80 -23.72
N ASN A 57 9.36 24.40 -24.60
CA ASN A 57 9.15 25.07 -25.91
C ASN A 57 7.85 24.63 -26.64
N ASN A 58 6.88 25.55 -26.79
CA ASN A 58 6.33 26.10 -28.05
C ASN A 58 4.90 26.63 -27.85
#